data_AF-A0A950K7X7-F1
#
_entry.id   AF-A0A950K7X7-F1
#
_cell.length_a   1.000
_cell.length_b   1.000
_cell.length_c   1.000
_cell.angle_alpha   90.00
_cell.angle_beta   90.00
_cell.angle_gamma   90.00
#
_symmetry.space_group_name_H-M   'P 1'
#
loop_
_entity.id
_entity.type
_entity.pdbx_description
1 polymer ?
#
loop_
_entity_poly.entity_id
_entity_poly.type
_entity_poly.pdbx_seq_one_letter_code
_entity_poly.pdbx_strand_id
1 'polypeptide(L)'
;MPDDYKDLLASVDAWYRSVKEAHPAEVPCSKGCRECCIGLFDVSLADRDLLREGLAQADSAVRKDIEARAAALVERLREVDPDLGDTLDGMSPDAIDDLCDEVGDVECPVLGREGECRLYSHRPLTCRMSGVPVVDLNGRPVYPEGCAKCTLKPKDTPRLDCDRVSRRERKILKARYPGDSGITLFIAQALRP
;
A
#
# COMPACT_ATOMS: atom_id res chain seq x y z
N MET A 1 13.74 7.63 -8.62
CA MET A 1 13.01 6.46 -9.18
C MET A 1 12.77 6.67 -10.67
N PRO A 2 12.86 5.62 -11.53
CA PRO A 2 12.57 5.75 -12.96
C PRO A 2 11.12 6.16 -13.21
N ASP A 3 10.87 6.83 -14.33
CA ASP A 3 9.56 7.40 -14.65
C ASP A 3 8.48 6.34 -14.85
N ASP A 4 8.83 5.11 -15.26
CA ASP A 4 7.89 4.04 -15.61
C ASP A 4 6.99 3.58 -14.45
N TYR A 5 7.52 3.48 -13.24
CA TYR A 5 6.75 3.14 -12.05
C TYR A 5 5.87 4.31 -11.61
N LYS A 6 6.40 5.53 -11.62
CA LYS A 6 5.60 6.73 -11.31
C LYS A 6 4.45 6.92 -12.31
N ASP A 7 4.67 6.60 -13.57
CA ASP A 7 3.63 6.60 -14.62
C ASP A 7 2.57 5.52 -14.40
N LEU A 8 2.95 4.35 -13.87
CA LEU A 8 1.99 3.34 -13.45
C LEU A 8 1.11 3.88 -12.31
N LEU A 9 1.73 4.41 -11.26
CA LEU A 9 1.02 4.99 -10.12
C LEU A 9 0.10 6.13 -10.53
N ALA A 10 0.55 7.02 -11.41
CA ALA A 10 -0.26 8.12 -11.94
C ALA A 10 -1.50 7.63 -12.70
N SER A 11 -1.40 6.51 -13.41
CA SER A 11 -2.55 5.92 -14.09
C SER A 11 -3.60 5.36 -13.11
N VAL A 12 -3.16 4.85 -11.95
CA VAL A 12 -4.06 4.40 -10.87
C VAL A 12 -4.66 5.59 -10.13
N ASP A 13 -3.88 6.65 -9.89
CA ASP A 13 -4.40 7.91 -9.35
C ASP A 13 -5.49 8.53 -10.23
N ALA A 14 -5.31 8.47 -11.55
CA ALA A 14 -6.31 8.97 -12.50
C ALA A 14 -7.62 8.19 -12.39
N TRP A 15 -7.54 6.86 -12.25
CA TRP A 15 -8.72 6.04 -11.97
C TRP A 15 -9.34 6.37 -10.62
N TYR A 16 -8.57 6.43 -9.53
CA TYR A 16 -9.12 6.76 -8.21
C TYR A 16 -9.81 8.13 -8.21
N ARG A 17 -9.24 9.12 -8.91
CA ARG A 17 -9.83 10.44 -9.07
C ARG A 17 -11.18 10.36 -9.79
N SER A 18 -11.29 9.57 -10.85
CA SER A 18 -12.57 9.41 -11.56
C SER A 18 -13.64 8.74 -10.69
N VAL A 19 -13.26 7.78 -9.83
CA VAL A 19 -14.16 7.20 -8.82
C VAL A 19 -14.67 8.28 -7.86
N LYS A 20 -13.77 9.10 -7.32
CA LYS A 20 -14.13 10.18 -6.39
C LYS A 20 -14.99 11.27 -7.03
N GLU A 21 -14.70 11.64 -8.28
CA GLU A 21 -15.47 12.64 -9.04
C GLU A 21 -16.87 12.13 -9.38
N ALA A 22 -17.02 10.85 -9.68
CA ALA A 22 -18.32 10.23 -9.98
C ALA A 22 -19.17 9.99 -8.72
N HIS A 23 -18.53 9.76 -7.56
CA HIS A 23 -19.20 9.36 -6.30
C HIS A 23 -18.73 10.16 -5.08
N PRO A 24 -18.84 11.50 -5.08
CA PRO A 24 -18.30 12.32 -4.01
C PRO A 24 -19.03 12.16 -2.66
N ALA A 25 -20.28 11.71 -2.67
CA ALA A 25 -21.06 11.49 -1.44
C ALA A 25 -20.69 10.17 -0.74
N GLU A 26 -20.33 9.16 -1.53
CA GLU A 26 -20.00 7.81 -1.06
C GLU A 26 -18.53 7.61 -0.74
N VAL A 27 -17.65 8.47 -1.29
CA VAL A 27 -16.20 8.39 -1.13
C VAL A 27 -15.70 9.55 -0.24
N PRO A 28 -15.62 9.36 1.09
CA PRO A 28 -15.28 10.43 2.04
C PRO A 28 -13.78 10.72 2.10
N CYS A 29 -12.96 10.04 1.31
CA CYS A 29 -11.51 10.13 1.38
C CYS A 29 -11.01 11.56 1.16
N SER A 30 -10.35 12.12 2.17
CA SER A 30 -9.70 13.43 2.17
C SER A 30 -8.36 13.35 2.89
N LYS A 31 -7.53 14.38 2.79
CA LYS A 31 -6.33 14.51 3.64
C LYS A 31 -6.75 14.38 5.11
N GLY A 32 -6.05 13.55 5.88
CA GLY A 32 -6.37 13.27 7.29
C GLY A 32 -7.33 12.09 7.52
N CYS A 33 -7.93 11.51 6.46
CA CYS A 33 -8.64 10.25 6.58
C CYS A 33 -7.63 9.10 6.71
N ARG A 34 -7.74 8.31 7.78
CA ARG A 34 -6.78 7.21 8.11
C ARG A 34 -7.39 5.81 8.17
N GLU A 35 -8.69 5.67 7.90
CA GLU A 35 -9.41 4.40 8.07
C GLU A 35 -8.88 3.27 7.18
N CYS A 36 -8.40 3.59 5.97
CA CYS A 36 -7.75 2.61 5.09
C CYS A 36 -6.24 2.48 5.35
N CYS A 37 -5.71 3.13 6.39
CA CYS A 37 -4.28 3.11 6.75
C CYS A 37 -4.03 2.30 8.03
N ILE A 38 -4.96 1.41 8.36
CA ILE A 38 -4.86 0.44 9.45
C ILE A 38 -4.69 -0.94 8.79
N GLY A 39 -3.61 -1.64 9.14
CA GLY A 39 -3.24 -2.95 8.60
C GLY A 39 -1.77 -3.07 8.21
N LEU A 40 -1.35 -4.31 7.99
CA LEU A 40 -0.01 -4.66 7.52
C LEU A 40 -0.03 -4.76 5.98
N PHE A 41 0.19 -3.62 5.32
CA PHE A 41 0.22 -3.58 3.85
C PHE A 41 1.47 -4.27 3.32
N ASP A 42 1.31 -5.24 2.44
CA ASP A 42 2.40 -5.77 1.62
C ASP A 42 2.71 -4.81 0.46
N VAL A 43 4.00 -4.70 0.13
CA VAL A 43 4.51 -3.76 -0.86
C VAL A 43 5.62 -4.41 -1.67
N SER A 44 5.75 -4.00 -2.93
CA SER A 44 6.79 -4.49 -3.83
C SER A 44 8.16 -3.83 -3.54
N LEU A 45 9.22 -4.35 -4.15
CA LEU A 45 10.53 -3.67 -4.16
C LEU A 45 10.48 -2.28 -4.80
N ALA A 46 9.60 -2.07 -5.80
CA ALA A 46 9.41 -0.76 -6.40
C ALA A 46 8.75 0.21 -5.43
N ASP A 47 7.73 -0.22 -4.68
CA ASP A 47 7.11 0.56 -3.61
C ASP A 47 8.10 0.90 -2.49
N ARG A 48 8.93 -0.06 -2.06
CA ARG A 48 9.99 0.18 -1.08
C ARG A 48 10.89 1.33 -1.52
N ASP A 49 11.36 1.30 -2.76
CA ASP A 49 12.23 2.34 -3.28
C ASP A 49 11.51 3.70 -3.37
N LEU A 50 10.18 3.69 -3.58
CA LEU A 50 9.35 4.91 -3.62
C LEU A 50 9.22 5.50 -2.22
N LEU A 51 8.94 4.65 -1.23
CA LEU A 51 8.85 5.01 0.18
C LEU A 51 10.19 5.56 0.68
N ARG A 52 11.30 4.92 0.34
CA ARG A 52 12.66 5.36 0.70
C ARG A 52 13.03 6.69 0.03
N GLU A 53 12.63 6.89 -1.24
CA GLU A 53 12.76 8.20 -1.89
C GLU A 53 11.97 9.29 -1.13
N GLY A 54 10.75 8.98 -0.69
CA GLY A 54 9.94 9.89 0.13
C GLY A 54 10.56 10.17 1.51
N LEU A 55 11.08 9.14 2.19
CA LEU A 55 11.77 9.28 3.47
C LEU A 55 13.02 10.16 3.37
N ALA A 56 13.79 10.00 2.30
CA ALA A 56 14.99 10.81 2.07
C ALA A 56 14.69 12.29 1.87
N GLN A 57 13.49 12.63 1.38
CA GLN A 57 13.01 14.00 1.18
C GLN A 57 12.27 14.57 2.41
N ALA A 58 11.90 13.74 3.38
CA ALA A 58 11.19 14.17 4.57
C ALA A 58 12.10 14.91 5.56
N ASP A 59 11.50 15.75 6.39
CA ASP A 59 12.20 16.38 7.51
C ASP A 59 12.84 15.33 8.41
N SER A 60 14.05 15.61 8.91
CA SER A 60 14.81 14.64 9.70
C SER A 60 14.06 14.10 10.93
N ALA A 61 13.21 14.93 11.56
CA ALA A 61 12.36 14.52 12.67
C ALA A 61 11.24 13.56 12.22
N VAL A 62 10.59 13.86 11.08
CA VAL A 62 9.55 13.00 10.49
C VAL A 62 10.15 11.67 10.06
N ARG A 63 11.31 11.70 9.38
CA ARG A 63 12.01 10.50 8.93
C ARG A 63 12.34 9.57 10.11
N LYS A 64 12.98 10.11 11.15
CA LYS A 64 13.34 9.35 12.36
C LYS A 64 12.13 8.75 13.07
N ASP A 65 11.02 9.49 13.14
CA ASP A 65 9.78 8.98 13.75
C ASP A 65 9.18 7.83 12.93
N ILE A 66 9.14 7.94 11.61
CA ILE A 66 8.67 6.85 10.72
C ILE A 66 9.57 5.63 10.86
N GLU A 67 10.89 5.80 10.78
CA GLU A 67 11.88 4.71 10.94
C GLU A 67 11.74 4.02 12.30
N ALA A 68 11.57 4.77 13.39
CA ALA A 68 11.41 4.23 14.74
C ALA A 68 10.10 3.42 14.87
N ARG A 69 8.99 3.92 14.33
CA ARG A 69 7.70 3.22 14.34
C ARG A 69 7.73 1.96 13.46
N ALA A 70 8.39 2.03 12.32
CA ALA A 70 8.57 0.89 11.44
C ALA A 70 9.41 -0.20 12.11
N ALA A 71 10.50 0.18 12.79
CA ALA A 71 11.32 -0.75 13.56
C ALA A 71 10.51 -1.39 14.71
N ALA A 72 9.82 -0.60 15.52
CA ALA A 72 8.98 -1.11 16.60
C ALA A 72 7.89 -2.07 16.11
N LEU A 73 7.31 -1.80 14.95
CA LEU A 73 6.34 -2.71 14.33
C LEU A 73 6.99 -4.01 13.87
N VAL A 74 8.15 -3.97 13.21
CA VAL A 74 8.86 -5.21 12.81
C VAL A 74 9.23 -6.05 14.03
N GLU A 75 9.63 -5.44 15.15
CA GLU A 75 9.90 -6.19 16.38
C GLU A 75 8.63 -6.85 16.93
N ARG A 76 7.48 -6.15 16.94
CA ARG A 76 6.19 -6.78 17.29
C ARG A 76 5.82 -7.94 16.36
N LEU A 77 6.10 -7.83 15.06
CA LEU A 77 5.86 -8.93 14.13
C LEU A 77 6.75 -10.14 14.48
N ARG A 78 8.00 -9.90 14.87
CA ARG A 78 8.95 -10.96 15.28
C ARG A 78 8.63 -11.58 16.64
N GLU A 79 7.91 -10.88 17.51
CA GLU A 79 7.38 -11.46 18.74
C GLU A 79 6.31 -12.52 18.44
N VAL A 80 5.55 -12.34 17.36
CA VAL A 80 4.51 -13.28 16.89
C VAL A 80 5.11 -14.39 16.03
N ASP A 81 5.97 -14.03 15.07
CA ASP A 81 6.71 -14.95 14.20
C ASP A 81 8.23 -14.73 14.35
N PRO A 82 8.91 -15.47 15.24
CA PRO A 82 10.35 -15.34 15.45
C PRO A 82 11.21 -15.65 14.23
N ASP A 83 10.67 -16.38 13.24
CA ASP A 83 11.37 -16.74 12.01
C ASP A 83 11.13 -15.71 10.88
N LEU A 84 10.36 -14.64 11.15
CA LEU A 84 10.09 -13.58 10.19
C LEU A 84 11.39 -12.91 9.72
N GLY A 85 11.69 -13.10 8.44
CA GLY A 85 12.83 -12.51 7.75
C GLY A 85 12.73 -10.99 7.55
N ASP A 86 13.63 -10.45 6.74
CA ASP A 86 13.58 -9.04 6.33
C ASP A 86 12.61 -8.79 5.15
N THR A 87 12.11 -9.85 4.53
CA THR A 87 11.11 -9.85 3.45
C THR A 87 10.04 -10.90 3.75
N LEU A 88 8.99 -10.93 2.93
CA LEU A 88 7.98 -11.99 2.95
C LEU A 88 8.28 -13.10 1.93
N ASP A 89 9.50 -13.11 1.38
CA ASP A 89 9.89 -14.09 0.37
C ASP A 89 9.91 -15.50 0.97
N GLY A 90 9.23 -16.43 0.30
CA GLY A 90 9.03 -17.80 0.79
C GLY A 90 7.88 -17.99 1.78
N MET A 91 7.21 -16.92 2.25
CA MET A 91 5.99 -17.06 3.05
C MET A 91 4.79 -17.42 2.16
N SER A 92 3.91 -18.29 2.63
CA SER A 92 2.63 -18.54 1.97
C SER A 92 1.64 -17.41 2.26
N PRO A 93 0.64 -17.19 1.39
CA PRO A 93 -0.45 -16.24 1.66
C PRO A 93 -1.12 -16.50 3.02
N ASP A 94 -1.47 -17.75 3.31
CA ASP A 94 -2.11 -18.13 4.57
C ASP A 94 -1.25 -17.76 5.81
N ALA A 95 0.08 -17.92 5.73
CA ALA A 95 0.97 -17.55 6.83
C ALA A 95 1.06 -16.01 7.02
N ILE A 96 0.97 -15.25 5.93
CA ILE A 96 0.90 -13.79 5.99
C ILE A 96 -0.42 -13.35 6.62
N ASP A 97 -1.53 -13.98 6.23
CA ASP A 97 -2.87 -13.70 6.77
C ASP A 97 -2.94 -14.03 8.28
N ASP A 98 -2.47 -15.21 8.70
CA ASP A 98 -2.40 -15.61 10.11
C ASP A 98 -1.58 -14.61 10.95
N LEU A 99 -0.44 -14.15 10.42
CA LEU A 99 0.38 -13.14 11.08
C LEU A 99 -0.34 -11.78 11.19
N CYS A 100 -1.09 -11.40 10.15
CA CYS A 100 -1.90 -10.17 10.18
C CYS A 100 -3.01 -10.25 11.23
N ASP A 101 -3.70 -11.37 11.31
CA ASP A 101 -4.79 -11.59 12.26
C ASP A 101 -4.29 -11.59 13.72
N GLU A 102 -3.16 -12.24 14.00
CA GLU A 102 -2.59 -12.31 15.35
C GLU A 102 -2.04 -10.95 15.82
N VAL A 103 -1.44 -10.18 14.92
CA VAL A 103 -0.91 -8.83 15.24
C VAL A 103 -2.03 -7.80 15.35
N GLY A 104 -3.13 -8.02 14.63
CA GLY A 104 -4.34 -7.21 14.63
C GLY A 104 -4.18 -5.84 13.96
N ASP A 105 -5.03 -4.90 14.37
CA ASP A 105 -5.05 -3.55 13.79
C ASP A 105 -3.77 -2.77 14.13
N VAL A 106 -3.01 -2.46 13.08
CA VAL A 106 -1.76 -1.69 13.17
C VAL A 106 -1.87 -0.40 12.38
N GLU A 107 -1.62 0.74 13.03
CA GLU A 107 -1.45 1.99 12.31
C GLU A 107 -0.21 1.96 11.42
N CYS A 108 -0.37 2.31 10.14
CA CYS A 108 0.74 2.48 9.23
C CYS A 108 1.82 3.42 9.81
N PRO A 109 3.11 3.03 9.83
CA PRO A 109 4.19 3.85 10.43
C PRO A 109 4.32 5.26 9.83
N VAL A 110 3.85 5.43 8.59
CA VAL A 110 3.90 6.69 7.84
C VAL A 110 2.83 7.69 8.30
N LEU A 111 1.78 7.25 8.98
CA LEU A 111 0.71 8.15 9.45
C LEU A 111 1.26 9.19 10.44
N GLY A 112 0.85 10.44 10.29
CA GLY A 112 1.09 11.47 11.28
C GLY A 112 0.10 11.37 12.44
N ARG A 113 0.29 12.22 13.44
CA ARG A 113 -0.56 12.22 14.65
C ARG A 113 -2.01 12.62 14.32
N GLU A 114 -2.20 13.47 13.31
CA GLU A 114 -3.52 13.89 12.85
C GLU A 114 -4.13 12.92 11.83
N GLY A 115 -3.39 11.89 11.39
CA GLY A 115 -3.88 10.82 10.51
C GLY A 115 -3.60 11.08 9.05
N GLU A 116 -2.84 12.12 8.76
CA GLU A 116 -2.31 12.41 7.44
C GLU A 116 -1.17 11.45 7.09
N CYS A 117 -1.14 10.94 5.87
CA CYS A 117 0.04 10.22 5.38
C CYS A 117 1.19 11.22 5.20
N ARG A 118 2.28 11.07 5.95
CA ARG A 118 3.44 11.97 5.88
C ARG A 118 4.29 11.79 4.62
N LEU A 119 4.02 10.72 3.85
CA LEU A 119 4.61 10.47 2.53
C LEU A 119 3.53 10.38 1.43
N TYR A 120 2.47 11.19 1.52
CA TYR A 120 1.29 11.08 0.65
C TYR A 120 1.60 11.04 -0.87
N SER A 121 2.59 11.82 -1.33
CA SER A 121 3.02 11.84 -2.74
C SER A 121 3.79 10.57 -3.16
N HIS A 122 4.35 9.86 -2.18
CA HIS A 122 5.14 8.63 -2.34
C HIS A 122 4.35 7.40 -1.86
N ARG A 123 3.01 7.45 -1.93
CA ARG A 123 2.15 6.32 -1.55
C ARG A 123 2.39 5.13 -2.48
N PRO A 124 2.55 3.92 -1.92
CA PRO A 124 2.61 2.66 -2.65
C PRO A 124 1.42 2.43 -3.58
N LEU A 125 1.57 1.48 -4.52
CA LEU A 125 0.49 1.05 -5.40
C LEU A 125 -0.73 0.57 -4.61
N THR A 126 -0.54 -0.28 -3.61
CA THR A 126 -1.63 -0.79 -2.75
C THR A 126 -2.46 0.35 -2.15
N CYS A 127 -1.79 1.37 -1.58
CA CYS A 127 -2.46 2.54 -0.99
C CYS A 127 -3.24 3.41 -1.99
N ARG A 128 -2.96 3.31 -3.30
CA ARG A 128 -3.69 4.03 -4.36
C ARG A 128 -4.93 3.29 -4.84
N MET A 129 -4.99 1.99 -4.55
CA MET A 129 -6.12 1.12 -4.84
C MET A 129 -7.05 0.97 -3.63
N SER A 130 -6.54 1.20 -2.40
CA SER A 130 -7.32 1.14 -1.17
C SER A 130 -8.31 2.30 -0.99
N GLY A 131 -9.35 2.06 -0.18
CA GLY A 131 -10.29 3.07 0.28
C GLY A 131 -11.57 3.19 -0.55
N VAL A 132 -11.62 2.54 -1.70
CA VAL A 132 -12.84 2.31 -2.51
C VAL A 132 -12.84 0.85 -2.95
N PRO A 133 -14.00 0.24 -3.26
CA PRO A 133 -14.01 -1.07 -3.89
C PRO A 133 -13.23 -1.06 -5.20
N VAL A 134 -12.52 -2.14 -5.52
CA VAL A 134 -11.84 -2.31 -6.80
C VAL A 134 -12.58 -3.36 -7.61
N VAL A 135 -13.00 -2.98 -8.82
CA VAL A 135 -13.72 -3.87 -9.73
C VAL A 135 -13.02 -3.90 -11.08
N ASP A 136 -12.78 -5.11 -11.60
CA ASP A 136 -12.10 -5.31 -12.87
C ASP A 136 -12.99 -4.95 -14.08
N LEU A 137 -12.44 -5.02 -15.30
CA LEU A 137 -13.19 -4.73 -16.52
C LEU A 137 -14.36 -5.69 -16.79
N ASN A 138 -14.34 -6.89 -16.20
CA ASN A 138 -15.41 -7.88 -16.30
C ASN A 138 -16.53 -7.64 -15.26
N GLY A 139 -16.39 -6.63 -14.41
CA GLY A 139 -17.33 -6.35 -13.33
C GLY A 139 -17.13 -7.22 -12.09
N ARG A 140 -16.04 -8.00 -12.01
CA ARG A 140 -15.70 -8.81 -10.84
C ARG A 140 -15.06 -7.92 -9.77
N PRO A 141 -15.59 -7.91 -8.53
CA PRO A 141 -14.90 -7.29 -7.41
C PRO A 141 -13.58 -8.03 -7.15
N VAL A 142 -12.47 -7.29 -7.21
CA VAL A 142 -11.13 -7.77 -6.85
C VAL A 142 -10.86 -7.50 -5.39
N TYR A 143 -11.15 -6.26 -4.95
CA TYR A 143 -11.17 -5.86 -3.55
C TYR A 143 -12.58 -5.34 -3.25
N PRO A 144 -13.49 -6.22 -2.79
CA PRO A 144 -14.89 -5.85 -2.59
C PRO A 144 -15.08 -4.87 -1.44
N GLU A 145 -14.22 -4.93 -0.42
CA GLU A 145 -14.23 -4.04 0.73
C GLU A 145 -13.47 -2.74 0.44
N GLY A 146 -14.14 -1.61 0.68
CA GLY A 146 -13.50 -0.30 0.74
C GLY A 146 -13.09 0.05 2.17
N CYS A 147 -12.70 1.32 2.37
CA CYS A 147 -12.60 1.89 3.70
C CYS A 147 -13.95 1.77 4.44
N ALA A 148 -13.95 1.59 5.76
CA ALA A 148 -15.17 1.48 6.58
C ALA A 148 -16.14 2.67 6.42
N LYS A 149 -15.64 3.85 6.03
CA LYS A 149 -16.45 5.05 5.76
C LYS A 149 -16.93 5.16 4.31
N CYS A 150 -16.36 4.38 3.39
CA CYS A 150 -16.75 4.39 1.99
C CYS A 150 -18.04 3.58 1.80
N THR A 151 -19.11 4.24 1.37
CA THR A 151 -20.41 3.58 1.16
C THR A 151 -20.63 3.15 -0.29
N LEU A 152 -19.66 3.40 -1.17
CA LEU A 152 -19.71 3.07 -2.59
C LEU A 152 -19.84 1.55 -2.75
N LYS A 153 -20.75 1.10 -3.61
CA LYS A 153 -20.95 -0.32 -3.87
C LYS A 153 -20.11 -0.77 -5.07
N PRO A 154 -19.57 -2.00 -5.07
CA PRO A 154 -18.78 -2.52 -6.18
C PRO A 154 -19.51 -2.40 -7.54
N LYS A 155 -20.81 -2.67 -7.58
CA LYS A 155 -21.60 -2.59 -8.82
C LYS A 155 -21.53 -1.19 -9.49
N ASP A 156 -21.43 -0.14 -8.68
CA ASP A 156 -21.45 1.27 -9.10
C ASP A 156 -20.03 1.84 -9.31
N THR A 157 -18.98 1.10 -8.93
CA THR A 157 -17.61 1.60 -8.97
C THR A 157 -17.03 1.61 -10.40
N PRO A 158 -16.47 2.73 -10.88
CA PRO A 158 -15.73 2.76 -12.15
C PRO A 158 -14.69 1.63 -12.24
N ARG A 159 -14.65 0.93 -13.38
CA ARG A 159 -13.80 -0.26 -13.55
C ARG A 159 -12.33 0.12 -13.69
N LEU A 160 -11.46 -0.70 -13.11
CA LEU A 160 -10.01 -0.64 -13.26
C LEU A 160 -9.52 -1.81 -14.12
N ASP A 161 -8.65 -1.53 -15.08
CA ASP A 161 -7.92 -2.56 -15.82
C ASP A 161 -6.82 -3.18 -14.94
N CYS A 162 -7.24 -4.00 -13.98
CA CYS A 162 -6.37 -4.64 -13.00
C CYS A 162 -5.31 -5.52 -13.67
N ASP A 163 -5.67 -6.22 -14.74
CA ASP A 163 -4.75 -7.04 -15.53
C ASP A 163 -3.64 -6.20 -16.16
N ARG A 164 -3.95 -5.00 -16.66
CA ARG A 164 -2.93 -4.08 -17.18
C ARG A 164 -2.06 -3.51 -16.07
N VAL A 165 -2.63 -3.15 -14.93
CA VAL A 165 -1.86 -2.67 -13.76
C VAL A 165 -0.85 -3.73 -13.34
N SER A 166 -1.30 -4.96 -13.06
CA SER A 166 -0.45 -6.07 -12.62
C SER A 166 0.59 -6.48 -13.66
N ARG A 167 0.25 -6.46 -14.96
CA ARG A 167 1.23 -6.75 -16.03
C ARG A 167 2.29 -5.66 -16.14
N ARG A 168 1.91 -4.38 -16.02
CA ARG A 168 2.87 -3.27 -16.06
C ARG A 168 3.82 -3.33 -14.87
N GLU A 169 3.28 -3.51 -13.66
CA GLU A 169 4.10 -3.64 -12.46
C GLU A 169 5.08 -4.80 -12.57
N ARG A 170 4.61 -6.00 -12.94
CA ARG A 170 5.47 -7.17 -13.12
C ARG A 170 6.59 -6.94 -14.14
N LYS A 171 6.31 -6.21 -15.23
CA LYS A 171 7.32 -5.87 -16.23
C LYS A 171 8.40 -4.96 -15.64
N ILE A 172 8.00 -3.95 -14.87
CA ILE A 172 8.91 -3.01 -14.19
C ILE A 172 9.76 -3.77 -13.17
N LEU A 173 9.13 -4.59 -12.32
CA LEU A 173 9.82 -5.38 -11.30
C LEU A 173 10.84 -6.35 -11.93
N LYS A 174 10.47 -7.06 -13.00
CA LYS A 174 11.41 -7.96 -13.72
C LYS A 174 12.59 -7.24 -14.35
N ALA A 175 12.37 -6.03 -14.89
CA ALA A 175 13.42 -5.25 -15.50
C ALA A 175 14.39 -4.68 -14.46
N ARG A 176 13.89 -4.30 -13.29
CA ARG A 176 14.66 -3.59 -12.25
C ARG A 176 15.30 -4.51 -11.21
N TYR A 177 14.64 -5.62 -10.90
CA TYR A 177 15.05 -6.58 -9.88
C TYR A 177 15.11 -7.98 -10.49
N PRO A 178 16.05 -8.24 -11.42
CA PRO A 178 16.20 -9.56 -12.04
C PRO A 178 16.57 -10.59 -10.97
N GLY A 179 15.77 -11.63 -10.83
CA GLY A 179 15.90 -12.64 -9.76
C GLY A 179 15.00 -12.36 -8.54
N ASP A 180 14.75 -11.09 -8.24
CA ASP A 180 14.04 -10.67 -7.01
C ASP A 180 12.65 -10.07 -7.29
N SER A 181 12.18 -10.12 -8.54
CA SER A 181 10.95 -9.44 -8.98
C SER A 181 9.65 -9.89 -8.29
N GLY A 182 9.69 -11.00 -7.54
CA GLY A 182 8.57 -11.52 -6.76
C GLY A 182 8.65 -11.18 -5.27
N ILE A 183 9.73 -10.57 -4.79
CA ILE A 183 9.90 -10.25 -3.37
C ILE A 183 8.90 -9.17 -2.96
N THR A 184 8.14 -9.47 -1.92
CA THR A 184 7.28 -8.54 -1.20
C THR A 184 7.81 -8.30 0.21
N LEU A 185 7.41 -7.18 0.79
CA LEU A 185 7.74 -6.79 2.16
C LEU A 185 6.48 -6.24 2.81
N PHE A 186 6.36 -6.31 4.13
CA PHE A 186 5.48 -5.38 4.81
C PHE A 186 5.98 -3.95 4.65
N ILE A 187 5.08 -2.98 4.64
CA ILE A 187 5.42 -1.55 4.58
C ILE A 187 6.42 -1.16 5.69
N ALA A 188 6.34 -1.80 6.86
CA ALA A 188 7.27 -1.61 7.97
C ALA A 188 8.69 -2.05 7.63
N GLN A 189 8.86 -3.24 7.03
CA GLN A 189 10.15 -3.73 6.54
C GLN A 189 10.71 -2.80 5.44
N ALA A 190 9.85 -2.30 4.54
CA ALA A 190 10.26 -1.42 3.45
C ALA A 190 10.77 -0.03 3.91
N LEU A 191 10.30 0.45 5.06
CA LEU A 191 10.67 1.74 5.66
C LEU A 191 11.94 1.68 6.52
N ARG A 192 12.48 0.47 6.77
CA ARG A 192 13.76 0.33 7.46
C ARG A 192 14.92 0.78 6.56
N PRO A 193 15.97 1.40 7.15
CA PRO A 193 17.16 1.83 6.41
C PRO A 193 17.87 0.67 5.71
#